data_AF-A0A655APM8-F1
#
_entry.id   AF-A0A655APM8-F1
#
_cell.length_a   1.000
_cell.length_b   1.000
_cell.length_c   1.000
_cell.angle_alpha   90.00
_cell.angle_beta   90.00
_cell.angle_gamma   90.00
#
_symmetry.space_group_name_H-M   'P 1'
#
loop_
_entity.id
_entity.type
_entity.pdbx_description
1 polymer ?
#
loop_
_entity_poly.entity_id
_entity_poly.type
_entity_poly.pdbx_seq_one_letter_code
_entity_poly.pdbx_strand_id
1 'polypeptide(L)'
;MFAPFLRPVFSRGYPLSAAEMKELHDAISRRDGVRVLPATAGFVDEHREHAARWDLARIISALGDEVAFGVVGSAEDPFEGEQLRLARERLADSVEITELAGGHLTTAEQPDRLAEVIAALPERS
;
A
#
# COMPACT_ATOMS: atom_id res chain seq x y z
N MET A 1 -3.68 -20.24 13.98
CA MET A 1 -2.31 -19.70 14.19
C MET A 1 -2.04 -18.74 13.03
N PHE A 2 -2.40 -17.47 13.20
CA PHE A 2 -2.43 -16.44 12.13
C PHE A 2 -1.31 -15.38 12.32
N ALA A 3 -0.91 -15.17 13.57
CA ALA A 3 0.06 -14.16 14.00
C ALA A 3 1.49 -14.24 13.40
N PRO A 4 2.09 -15.43 13.12
CA PRO A 4 3.47 -15.49 12.62
C PRO A 4 3.67 -14.84 11.26
N PHE A 5 2.63 -14.87 10.41
CA PHE A 5 2.68 -14.32 9.05
C PHE A 5 2.51 -12.80 9.00
N LEU A 6 1.89 -12.21 10.03
CA LEU A 6 1.58 -10.78 10.06
C LEU A 6 2.68 -9.96 10.74
N ARG A 7 3.49 -10.53 11.64
CA ARG A 7 4.54 -9.74 12.30
C ARG A 7 5.55 -9.10 11.32
N PRO A 8 5.99 -9.77 10.23
CA PRO A 8 6.94 -9.20 9.28
C PRO A 8 6.41 -8.03 8.46
N VAL A 9 5.08 -7.80 8.40
CA VAL A 9 4.50 -6.67 7.64
C VAL A 9 4.47 -5.37 8.43
N PHE A 10 4.65 -5.42 9.75
CA PHE A 10 4.75 -4.23 10.59
C PHE A 10 6.22 -3.83 10.80
N SER A 11 6.48 -2.54 11.03
CA SER A 11 7.82 -2.09 11.44
C SER A 11 8.29 -2.78 12.73
N ARG A 12 9.61 -2.82 12.93
CA ARG A 12 10.21 -3.54 14.06
C ARG A 12 9.74 -2.95 15.40
N GLY A 13 9.62 -1.62 15.46
CA GLY A 13 9.24 -0.87 16.66
C GLY A 13 7.73 -0.77 16.90
N TYR A 14 6.88 -1.17 15.95
CA TYR A 14 5.43 -1.01 16.10
C TYR A 14 4.88 -1.87 17.26
N PRO A 15 4.21 -1.25 18.25
CA PRO A 15 3.71 -1.94 19.44
C PRO A 15 2.36 -2.61 19.14
N LEU A 16 2.36 -3.56 18.20
CA LEU A 16 1.16 -4.27 17.76
C LEU A 16 0.43 -4.93 18.94
N SER A 17 -0.76 -4.43 19.25
CA SER A 17 -1.55 -4.89 20.38
C SER A 17 -2.31 -6.19 20.05
N ALA A 18 -2.72 -6.91 21.09
CA ALA A 18 -3.59 -8.07 20.93
C ALA A 18 -4.96 -7.70 20.32
N ALA A 19 -5.44 -6.47 20.56
CA ALA A 19 -6.69 -5.96 20.02
C ALA A 19 -6.60 -5.74 18.50
N GLU A 20 -5.54 -5.07 18.03
CA GLU A 20 -5.28 -4.86 16.59
C GLU A 20 -5.06 -6.19 15.87
N MET A 21 -4.32 -7.13 16.48
CA MET A 21 -4.15 -8.47 15.93
C MET A 21 -5.49 -9.20 15.78
N LYS A 22 -6.37 -9.06 16.77
CA LYS A 22 -7.72 -9.64 16.72
C LYS A 22 -8.56 -8.96 15.64
N GLU A 23 -8.50 -7.65 15.52
CA GLU A 23 -9.23 -6.90 14.49
C GLU A 23 -8.79 -7.32 13.09
N LEU A 24 -7.48 -7.40 12.83
CA LEU A 24 -6.93 -7.83 11.56
C LEU A 24 -7.33 -9.27 11.23
N HIS A 25 -7.25 -10.18 12.20
CA HIS A 25 -7.74 -11.55 12.06
C HIS A 25 -9.23 -11.59 11.72
N ASP A 26 -10.06 -10.82 12.43
CA ASP A 26 -11.50 -10.78 12.21
C ASP A 26 -11.81 -10.19 10.83
N ALA A 27 -11.11 -9.14 10.41
CA ALA A 27 -11.26 -8.54 9.09
C ALA A 27 -10.95 -9.54 7.97
N ILE A 28 -9.86 -10.29 8.08
CA ILE A 28 -9.46 -11.29 7.09
C ILE A 28 -10.38 -12.52 7.12
N SER A 29 -10.87 -12.90 8.30
CA SER A 29 -11.73 -14.08 8.46
C SER A 29 -13.19 -13.81 8.11
N ARG A 30 -13.63 -12.55 8.09
CA ARG A 30 -14.99 -12.17 7.69
C ARG A 30 -15.29 -12.70 6.28
N ARG A 31 -16.54 -13.14 6.09
CA ARG A 31 -17.07 -13.64 4.80
C ARG A 31 -16.20 -14.73 4.17
N ASP A 32 -15.66 -15.64 4.99
CA ASP A 32 -14.78 -16.73 4.56
C ASP A 32 -13.49 -16.28 3.86
N GLY A 33 -12.99 -15.06 4.12
CA GLY A 33 -11.81 -14.50 3.45
C GLY A 33 -10.53 -15.33 3.60
N VAL A 34 -10.41 -16.12 4.67
CA VAL A 34 -9.33 -17.11 4.82
C VAL A 34 -9.26 -18.14 3.68
N ARG A 35 -10.39 -18.42 3.01
CA ARG A 35 -10.44 -19.34 1.86
C ARG A 35 -9.89 -18.72 0.58
N VAL A 36 -9.80 -17.39 0.49
CA VAL A 36 -9.25 -16.71 -0.69
C VAL A 36 -7.76 -16.41 -0.56
N LEU A 37 -7.17 -16.56 0.63
CA LEU A 37 -5.73 -16.36 0.84
C LEU A 37 -4.86 -17.26 -0.07
N PRO A 38 -5.20 -18.54 -0.32
CA PRO A 38 -4.48 -19.33 -1.33
C PRO A 38 -4.63 -18.77 -2.75
N ALA A 39 -5.79 -18.18 -3.10
CA ALA A 39 -5.98 -17.53 -4.39
C ALA A 39 -5.17 -16.23 -4.50
N THR A 40 -4.95 -15.52 -3.39
CA THR A 40 -4.02 -14.38 -3.36
C THR A 40 -2.55 -14.78 -3.56
N ALA A 41 -2.20 -16.06 -3.42
CA ALA A 41 -0.85 -16.52 -3.77
C ALA A 41 -0.55 -16.38 -5.27
N GLY A 42 -1.58 -16.47 -6.13
CA GLY A 42 -1.46 -16.23 -7.57
C GLY A 42 -1.52 -14.76 -7.96
N PHE A 43 -1.87 -13.86 -7.03
CA PHE A 43 -2.05 -12.43 -7.31
C PHE A 43 -0.80 -11.79 -7.89
N VAL A 44 0.38 -12.11 -7.37
CA VAL A 44 1.64 -11.52 -7.85
C VAL A 44 1.92 -11.96 -9.30
N ASP A 45 1.65 -13.21 -9.63
CA ASP A 45 1.87 -13.74 -10.97
C ASP A 45 0.84 -13.19 -11.96
N GLU A 46 -0.44 -13.10 -11.57
CA GLU A 46 -1.49 -12.44 -12.36
C GLU A 46 -1.17 -10.96 -12.58
N HIS A 47 -0.70 -10.26 -11.54
CA HIS A 47 -0.33 -8.84 -11.63
C HIS A 47 0.85 -8.64 -12.59
N ARG A 48 1.81 -9.56 -12.62
CA ARG A 48 2.92 -9.55 -13.59
C ARG A 48 2.42 -9.82 -15.02
N GLU A 49 1.56 -10.81 -15.21
CA GLU A 49 1.00 -11.14 -16.53
C GLU A 49 0.19 -9.97 -17.11
N HIS A 50 -0.51 -9.23 -16.25
CA HIS A 50 -1.38 -8.13 -16.66
C HIS A 50 -0.83 -6.74 -16.30
N ALA A 51 0.47 -6.61 -16.06
CA ALA A 51 1.10 -5.37 -15.56
C ALA A 51 0.81 -4.15 -16.46
N ALA A 52 0.69 -4.34 -17.77
CA ALA A 52 0.39 -3.27 -18.73
C ALA A 52 -0.98 -2.59 -18.48
N ARG A 53 -1.95 -3.30 -17.89
CA ARG A 53 -3.24 -2.71 -17.50
C ARG A 53 -3.09 -1.74 -16.32
N TRP A 54 -2.07 -1.95 -15.51
CA TRP A 54 -1.81 -1.20 -14.27
C TRP A 54 -0.63 -0.23 -14.42
N ASP A 55 -0.27 0.12 -15.65
CA ASP A 55 0.74 1.14 -15.92
C ASP A 55 0.24 2.50 -15.43
N LEU A 56 0.72 2.91 -14.26
CA LEU A 56 0.30 4.13 -13.60
C LEU A 56 0.63 5.38 -14.44
N ALA A 57 1.75 5.39 -15.18
CA ALA A 57 2.10 6.52 -16.06
C ALA A 57 1.04 6.69 -17.16
N ARG A 58 0.61 5.57 -17.76
CA ARG A 58 -0.44 5.56 -18.76
C ARG A 58 -1.79 6.02 -18.18
N ILE A 59 -2.13 5.58 -16.97
CA ILE A 59 -3.37 5.97 -16.28
C ILE A 59 -3.38 7.48 -16.00
N ILE A 60 -2.28 8.02 -15.46
CA ILE A 60 -2.15 9.46 -15.20
C ILE A 60 -2.27 10.25 -16.50
N SER A 61 -1.56 9.84 -17.55
CA SER A 61 -1.65 10.51 -18.85
C SER A 61 -3.05 10.50 -19.45
N ALA A 62 -3.83 9.44 -19.19
CA ALA A 62 -5.19 9.33 -19.73
C ALA A 62 -6.20 10.19 -18.95
N LEU A 63 -5.99 10.37 -17.64
CA LEU A 63 -6.85 11.17 -16.76
C LEU A 63 -6.42 12.66 -16.72
N GLY A 64 -5.19 12.97 -17.13
CA GLY A 64 -4.68 14.33 -17.15
C GLY A 64 -4.80 15.01 -15.79
N ASP A 65 -5.32 16.24 -15.80
CA ASP A 65 -5.49 17.04 -14.59
C ASP A 65 -6.83 16.79 -13.86
N GLU A 66 -7.66 15.82 -14.29
CA GLU A 66 -8.96 15.54 -13.65
C GLU A 66 -8.80 14.93 -12.25
N VAL A 67 -7.68 14.26 -11.98
CA VAL A 67 -7.43 13.53 -10.74
C VAL A 67 -6.02 13.83 -10.24
N ALA A 68 -5.88 14.14 -8.95
CA ALA A 68 -4.58 14.22 -8.29
C ALA A 68 -4.10 12.82 -7.88
N PHE A 69 -2.85 12.51 -8.18
CA PHE A 69 -2.23 11.24 -7.84
C PHE A 69 -1.17 11.41 -6.76
N GLY A 70 -1.20 10.51 -5.79
CA GLY A 70 -0.18 10.39 -4.76
C GLY A 70 0.29 8.94 -4.62
N VAL A 71 1.60 8.76 -4.42
CA VAL A 71 2.21 7.48 -4.07
C VAL A 71 2.82 7.60 -2.68
N VAL A 72 2.43 6.72 -1.78
CA VAL A 72 2.94 6.67 -0.42
C VAL A 72 3.63 5.33 -0.20
N GLY A 73 4.90 5.38 0.20
CA GLY A 73 5.67 4.21 0.64
C GLY A 73 6.12 4.35 2.08
N SER A 74 6.73 3.30 2.63
CA SER A 74 7.24 3.29 4.00
C SER A 74 8.70 2.87 4.11
N ALA A 75 9.45 3.54 4.98
CA ALA A 75 10.90 3.40 5.08
C ALA A 75 11.39 2.03 5.60
N GLU A 76 10.58 1.31 6.38
CA GLU A 76 10.91 -0.04 6.88
C GLU A 76 10.17 -1.15 6.13
N ASP A 77 9.49 -0.85 5.01
CA ASP A 77 8.82 -1.88 4.21
C ASP A 77 9.85 -2.82 3.55
N PRO A 78 9.91 -4.11 3.94
CA PRO A 78 10.89 -5.03 3.38
C PRO A 78 10.47 -5.60 2.01
N PHE A 79 9.24 -5.35 1.55
CA PHE A 79 8.66 -5.92 0.34
C PHE A 79 8.68 -4.95 -0.84
N GLU A 80 8.48 -3.65 -0.59
CA GLU A 80 8.26 -2.65 -1.65
C GLU A 80 9.30 -1.52 -1.71
N GLY A 81 10.43 -1.65 -1.01
CA GLY A 81 11.46 -0.60 -0.96
C GLY A 81 11.98 -0.11 -2.32
N GLU A 82 11.98 -0.97 -3.35
CA GLU A 82 12.34 -0.56 -4.71
C GLU A 82 11.22 0.20 -5.44
N GLN A 83 9.94 -0.06 -5.11
CA GLN A 83 8.80 0.52 -5.83
C GLN A 83 8.72 2.03 -5.65
N LEU A 84 9.01 2.55 -4.46
CA LEU A 84 9.01 3.98 -4.23
C LEU A 84 10.12 4.69 -5.01
N ARG A 85 11.32 4.07 -5.09
CA ARG A 85 12.42 4.55 -5.94
C ARG A 85 12.01 4.56 -7.42
N LEU A 86 11.44 3.46 -7.91
CA LEU A 86 10.98 3.35 -9.29
C LEU A 86 9.86 4.34 -9.62
N ALA A 87 8.94 4.59 -8.68
CA ALA A 87 7.91 5.61 -8.83
C ALA A 87 8.54 7.00 -8.95
N ARG A 88 9.54 7.34 -8.13
CA ARG A 88 10.28 8.61 -8.28
C ARG A 88 10.95 8.72 -9.63
N GLU A 89 11.61 7.67 -10.10
CA GLU A 89 12.32 7.69 -11.39
C GLU A 89 11.38 7.84 -12.59
N ARG A 90 10.16 7.29 -12.50
CA ARG A 90 9.24 7.19 -13.64
C ARG A 90 8.13 8.24 -13.62
N LEU A 91 7.78 8.77 -12.45
CA LEU A 91 6.54 9.53 -12.22
C LEU A 91 6.73 10.83 -11.43
N ALA A 92 7.96 11.22 -11.04
CA ALA A 92 8.17 12.37 -10.14
C ALA A 92 7.52 13.68 -10.61
N ASP A 93 7.41 13.90 -11.92
CA ASP A 93 6.80 15.12 -12.48
C ASP A 93 5.26 15.04 -12.56
N SER A 94 4.67 13.90 -12.22
CA SER A 94 3.23 13.62 -12.45
C SER A 94 2.48 13.20 -11.20
N VAL A 95 3.16 12.84 -10.11
CA VAL A 95 2.52 12.42 -8.86
C VAL A 95 3.27 12.96 -7.64
N GLU A 96 2.55 13.21 -6.56
CA GLU A 96 3.15 13.51 -5.26
C GLU A 96 3.69 12.21 -4.64
N ILE A 97 4.97 12.18 -4.23
CA ILE A 97 5.60 10.97 -3.68
C ILE A 97 6.10 11.20 -2.27
N THR A 98 5.43 10.56 -1.31
CA THR A 98 5.75 10.67 0.11
C THR A 98 6.29 9.35 0.66
N GLU A 99 7.34 9.42 1.46
CA GLU A 99 7.82 8.30 2.27
C GLU A 99 7.46 8.55 3.74
N LEU A 100 6.79 7.60 4.37
CA LEU A 100 6.44 7.64 5.78
C LEU A 100 7.31 6.68 6.60
N ALA A 101 7.35 6.88 7.92
CA ALA A 101 7.89 5.89 8.83
C ALA A 101 6.95 4.67 8.94
N GLY A 102 7.47 3.50 9.31
CA GLY A 102 6.67 2.29 9.47
C GLY A 102 7.02 1.20 8.46
N GLY A 103 6.30 0.08 8.55
CA GLY A 103 6.45 -1.08 7.68
C GLY A 103 5.46 -1.07 6.53
N HIS A 104 5.15 -2.26 6.03
CA HIS A 104 4.31 -2.46 4.85
C HIS A 104 2.85 -2.02 5.06
N LEU A 105 2.35 -2.05 6.30
CA LEU A 105 0.98 -1.63 6.62
C LEU A 105 0.91 -0.17 7.06
N THR A 106 1.30 0.76 6.19
CA THR A 106 1.26 2.21 6.44
C THR A 106 -0.11 2.70 6.93
N THR A 107 -1.19 2.12 6.39
CA THR A 107 -2.57 2.44 6.78
C THR A 107 -2.89 2.09 8.23
N ALA A 108 -2.21 1.11 8.82
CA ALA A 108 -2.36 0.73 10.22
C ALA A 108 -1.35 1.46 11.12
N GLU A 109 -0.11 1.66 10.64
CA GLU A 109 0.96 2.23 11.46
C GLU A 109 0.97 3.76 11.49
N GLN A 110 0.49 4.41 10.42
CA GLN A 110 0.51 5.87 10.25
C GLN A 110 -0.82 6.41 9.69
N PRO A 111 -2.00 6.03 10.24
CA PRO A 111 -3.29 6.42 9.66
C PRO A 111 -3.46 7.94 9.57
N ASP A 112 -3.08 8.68 10.61
CA ASP A 112 -3.23 10.14 10.63
C ASP A 112 -2.29 10.83 9.64
N ARG A 113 -1.04 10.38 9.53
CA ARG A 113 -0.08 10.92 8.56
C ARG A 113 -0.48 10.62 7.13
N LEU A 114 -1.00 9.43 6.87
CA LEU A 114 -1.53 9.09 5.56
C LEU A 114 -2.74 9.97 5.22
N ALA A 115 -3.64 10.22 6.18
CA ALA A 115 -4.76 11.14 6.00
C ALA A 115 -4.29 12.57 5.72
N GLU A 116 -3.25 13.06 6.41
CA GLU A 116 -2.61 14.36 6.13
C GLU A 116 -2.07 14.42 4.70
N VAL A 117 -1.39 13.37 4.22
CA VAL A 117 -0.88 13.29 2.84
C VAL A 117 -2.02 13.33 1.83
N ILE A 118 -3.10 12.58 2.06
CA ILE A 118 -4.28 12.59 1.17
C ILE A 118 -4.94 13.97 1.16
N ALA A 119 -5.09 14.61 2.31
CA ALA A 119 -5.69 15.94 2.43
C ALA A 119 -4.82 17.05 1.81
N ALA A 120 -3.51 16.81 1.67
CA ALA A 120 -2.58 17.74 1.03
C ALA A 120 -2.53 17.61 -0.50
N LEU A 121 -3.16 16.58 -1.09
CA LEU A 121 -3.24 16.46 -2.54
C LEU A 121 -4.01 17.64 -3.13
N PRO A 122 -3.58 18.19 -4.27
CA PRO A 122 -4.23 19.34 -4.87
C PRO A 122 -5.65 18.98 -5.30
N GLU A 123 -6.62 19.86 -4.97
CA GLU A 123 -7.95 19.77 -5.56
C GLU A 123 -7.85 19.98 -7.08
N ARG A 124 -8.60 19.18 -7.84
CA ARG A 124 -8.65 19.26 -9.30
C ARG A 124 -10.03 19.69 -9.75
N SER A 125 -10.09 20.46 -10.83
CA SER A 125 -11.28 21.15 -11.34
C SER A 125 -12.03 20.34 -12.38
#